data_AF-A0AAN8IJV4-F1
#
_entry.id   AF-A0AAN8IJV4-F1
#
_cell.length_a   1.000
_cell.length_b   1.000
_cell.length_c   1.000
_cell.angle_alpha   90.00
_cell.angle_beta   90.00
_cell.angle_gamma   90.00
#
_symmetry.space_group_name_H-M   'P 1'
#
loop_
_entity.id
_entity.type
_entity.pdbx_description
1 polymer ?
#
loop_
_entity_poly.entity_id
_entity_poly.type
_entity_poly.pdbx_seq_one_letter_code
_entity_poly.pdbx_strand_id
1 'polypeptide(L)'
;MRPFKCCDFVKFDHISLHCSWILHCMDAWEFADEVDILAKLPANFEELRESKKWQERKEALESLSTLLDSAIRLSTKASYGEILGNLQTTLAKDANINVCALAAKCIRGFATGLRGKFSPYAQSIIPIVFDKLKEKKPLLRDPLIECADAIAATIPSLEIIVEEIEANMGKPNPQIKQQVDNFLTRQINMLTPDKAPKKLIKTVVPILIKHAVDADQDVREASLATIGAIHRLIGDKNVRSMIGELSNDEAKMKKITEFAEKSAQAHAQEMAKHVTTASDQQAAGDEVATAGETGPNATPANAPAAVKEVDPWDMLDPVDVLAKLPDDFNTNIESKKWTERRDALQSLLDLITANPRLDPKASYGEHIALLKRIIEKDANINVAALAAKCMKGVAEGLRKKFAPHAPSVVPTIFDKFKEKKPILRDPLVECIDAISATTTLEAMGDDILVALEKPNPNVKIQTDLFLYRAFKLLNAQTMPKKTLKSIAPLLIKVILYFM
;
A
#
# COMPACT_ATOMS: atom_id res chain seq x y z
N MET A 1 34.00 41.79 5.96
CA MET A 1 35.17 40.88 5.81
C MET A 1 35.26 39.99 7.04
N ARG A 2 35.39 38.66 6.88
CA ARG A 2 35.71 37.69 7.96
C ARG A 2 34.71 37.72 9.17
N PRO A 3 34.88 36.85 10.20
CA PRO A 3 34.56 35.43 10.03
C PRO A 3 33.73 34.85 11.20
N PHE A 4 33.08 33.69 10.96
CA PHE A 4 32.82 32.73 12.04
C PHE A 4 33.62 31.45 11.77
N LYS A 5 34.33 30.98 12.80
CA LYS A 5 35.29 29.87 12.72
C LYS A 5 34.58 28.53 12.86
N CYS A 6 35.23 27.46 12.41
CA CYS A 6 34.90 26.12 12.86
C CYS A 6 35.23 25.98 14.35
N CYS A 7 34.28 25.41 15.10
CA CYS A 7 34.55 24.45 16.16
C CYS A 7 33.73 23.20 15.81
N ASP A 8 34.31 22.03 15.96
CA ASP A 8 33.76 20.77 15.43
C ASP A 8 32.76 20.09 16.39
N PHE A 9 32.29 18.90 15.98
CA PHE A 9 31.63 17.88 16.81
C PHE A 9 30.15 18.01 17.21
N VAL A 10 29.35 18.94 16.68
CA VAL A 10 27.86 18.86 16.78
C VAL A 10 27.16 19.22 15.46
N LYS A 11 27.28 18.37 14.42
CA LYS A 11 26.58 18.54 13.12
C LYS A 11 26.16 17.24 12.43
N PHE A 12 25.39 16.37 13.11
CA PHE A 12 24.67 15.27 12.45
C PHE A 12 23.18 15.18 12.81
N ASP A 13 22.77 15.52 14.04
CA ASP A 13 21.39 15.31 14.51
C ASP A 13 20.34 16.18 13.78
N HIS A 14 20.67 17.43 13.44
CA HIS A 14 19.74 18.33 12.73
C HIS A 14 19.41 17.88 11.30
N ILE A 15 20.26 17.06 10.66
CA ILE A 15 19.96 16.45 9.35
C ILE A 15 19.08 15.22 9.56
N SER A 16 19.30 14.42 10.61
CA SER A 16 18.41 13.30 10.95
C SER A 16 16.96 13.77 11.15
N LEU A 17 16.78 14.89 11.87
CA LEU A 17 15.47 15.52 12.06
C LEU A 17 14.87 16.06 10.75
N HIS A 18 15.62 16.78 9.90
CA HIS A 18 15.08 17.26 8.62
C HIS A 18 14.78 16.13 7.63
N CYS A 19 15.60 15.07 7.59
CA CYS A 19 15.30 13.88 6.80
C CYS A 19 14.03 13.18 7.30
N SER A 20 13.73 13.17 8.60
CA SER A 20 12.47 12.63 9.15
C SER A 20 11.22 13.39 8.66
N TRP A 21 11.34 14.71 8.43
CA TRP A 21 10.27 15.50 7.80
C TRP A 21 10.13 15.24 6.29
N ILE A 22 11.21 14.85 5.60
CA ILE A 22 11.19 14.49 4.18
C ILE A 22 10.84 13.00 3.96
N LEU A 23 10.97 12.15 4.99
CA LEU A 23 10.60 10.73 4.97
C LEU A 23 9.15 10.44 5.39
N HIS A 24 8.34 11.45 5.71
CA HIS A 24 6.89 11.24 5.66
C HIS A 24 6.51 10.88 4.23
N CYS A 25 5.81 9.76 4.06
CA CYS A 25 5.37 9.31 2.74
C CYS A 25 4.39 10.33 2.18
N MET A 26 4.87 11.14 1.23
CA MET A 26 4.08 12.10 0.46
C MET A 26 2.80 11.44 -0.05
N ASP A 27 1.69 11.74 0.62
CA ASP A 27 0.43 11.04 0.46
C ASP A 27 -0.37 11.72 -0.65
N ALA A 28 -1.05 10.95 -1.50
CA ALA A 28 -1.90 11.51 -2.56
C ALA A 28 -2.95 12.51 -2.01
N TRP A 29 -3.35 12.35 -0.74
CA TRP A 29 -4.22 13.27 -0.01
C TRP A 29 -3.58 14.64 0.28
N GLU A 30 -2.28 14.71 0.56
CA GLU A 30 -1.60 15.98 0.91
C GLU A 30 -1.53 16.94 -0.28
N PHE A 31 -1.45 16.38 -1.50
CA PHE A 31 -1.37 17.10 -2.77
C PHE A 31 -2.70 17.20 -3.53
N ALA A 32 -3.76 16.58 -3.01
CA ALA A 32 -5.12 16.73 -3.56
C ALA A 32 -5.71 18.10 -3.17
N ASP A 33 -6.41 18.73 -4.11
CA ASP A 33 -7.19 19.95 -3.85
C ASP A 33 -8.32 19.69 -2.82
N GLU A 34 -8.60 20.69 -1.99
CA GLU A 34 -9.65 20.61 -0.97
C GLU A 34 -11.06 20.72 -1.60
N VAL A 35 -11.78 19.59 -1.63
CA VAL A 35 -13.12 19.53 -2.22
C VAL A 35 -14.19 19.79 -1.15
N ASP A 36 -14.96 20.87 -1.32
CA ASP A 36 -16.26 20.98 -0.66
C ASP A 36 -17.25 20.08 -1.41
N ILE A 37 -17.75 19.04 -0.72
CA ILE A 37 -18.77 18.12 -1.25
C ILE A 37 -20.20 18.55 -0.89
N LEU A 38 -20.39 19.40 0.12
CA LEU A 38 -21.71 19.87 0.53
C LEU A 38 -22.28 20.80 -0.54
N ALA A 39 -21.43 21.66 -1.10
CA ALA A 39 -21.71 22.48 -2.27
C ALA A 39 -21.96 21.67 -3.57
N LYS A 40 -21.84 20.34 -3.54
CA LYS A 40 -22.07 19.42 -4.68
C LYS A 40 -23.23 18.44 -4.46
N LEU A 41 -23.93 18.51 -3.31
CA LEU A 41 -25.07 17.64 -3.04
C LEU A 41 -26.24 17.94 -4.00
N PRO A 42 -27.00 16.92 -4.46
CA PRO A 42 -28.24 17.13 -5.18
C PRO A 42 -29.24 17.98 -4.39
N ALA A 43 -29.99 18.86 -5.06
CA ALA A 43 -30.94 19.77 -4.40
C ALA A 43 -32.07 19.05 -3.64
N ASN A 44 -32.36 17.79 -3.99
CA ASN A 44 -33.32 16.91 -3.34
C ASN A 44 -32.68 15.94 -2.31
N PHE A 45 -31.38 16.06 -2.00
CA PHE A 45 -30.67 15.12 -1.12
C PHE A 45 -31.35 14.97 0.25
N GLU A 46 -31.74 16.08 0.89
CA GLU A 46 -32.39 16.05 2.21
C GLU A 46 -33.81 15.46 2.15
N GLU A 47 -34.57 15.75 1.09
CA GLU A 47 -35.91 15.15 0.86
C GLU A 47 -35.81 13.63 0.71
N LEU A 48 -34.85 13.16 -0.11
CA LEU A 48 -34.59 11.74 -0.31
C LEU A 48 -34.09 11.08 0.99
N ARG A 49 -33.20 11.73 1.75
CA ARG A 49 -32.67 11.24 3.04
C ARG A 49 -33.78 11.04 4.08
N GLU A 50 -34.81 11.88 4.09
CA GLU A 50 -35.92 11.79 5.05
C GLU A 50 -37.12 10.98 4.54
N SER A 51 -37.07 10.48 3.30
CA SER A 51 -38.17 9.70 2.74
C SER A 51 -38.49 8.46 3.57
N LYS A 52 -39.78 8.15 3.67
CA LYS A 52 -40.29 6.90 4.24
C LYS A 52 -39.88 5.68 3.41
N LYS A 53 -39.66 5.83 2.10
CA LYS A 53 -39.17 4.74 1.23
C LYS A 53 -37.67 4.56 1.43
N TRP A 54 -37.24 3.35 1.77
CA TRP A 54 -35.82 3.08 2.03
C TRP A 54 -34.96 3.16 0.76
N GLN A 55 -35.56 2.99 -0.42
CA GLN A 55 -34.88 3.14 -1.71
C GLN A 55 -34.47 4.60 -1.97
N GLU A 56 -35.30 5.56 -1.62
CA GLU A 56 -35.00 7.00 -1.77
C GLU A 56 -33.91 7.42 -0.77
N ARG A 57 -33.96 6.92 0.48
CA ARG A 57 -32.85 7.10 1.43
C ARG A 57 -31.54 6.44 0.96
N LYS A 58 -31.63 5.29 0.29
CA LYS A 58 -30.48 4.61 -0.32
C LYS A 58 -29.86 5.48 -1.43
N GLU A 59 -30.68 6.00 -2.35
CA GLU A 59 -30.28 6.87 -3.47
C GLU A 59 -29.57 8.14 -2.99
N ALA A 60 -30.07 8.77 -1.92
CA ALA A 60 -29.39 9.91 -1.27
C ALA A 60 -27.97 9.52 -0.80
N LEU A 61 -27.82 8.40 -0.09
CA LEU A 61 -26.53 7.97 0.44
C LEU A 61 -25.59 7.40 -0.63
N GLU A 62 -26.10 6.84 -1.73
CA GLU A 62 -25.29 6.48 -2.90
C GLU A 62 -24.73 7.72 -3.60
N SER A 63 -25.51 8.79 -3.69
CA SER A 63 -25.06 10.09 -4.20
C SER A 63 -23.96 10.68 -3.31
N LEU A 64 -24.12 10.62 -1.98
CA LEU A 64 -23.11 11.07 -1.01
C LEU A 64 -21.84 10.20 -1.04
N SER A 65 -21.96 8.87 -1.10
CA SER A 65 -20.79 7.98 -1.21
C SER A 65 -20.03 8.27 -2.49
N THR A 66 -20.72 8.45 -3.63
CA THR A 66 -20.08 8.78 -4.91
C THR A 66 -19.28 10.09 -4.83
N LEU A 67 -19.82 11.12 -4.16
CA LEU A 67 -19.09 12.36 -3.91
C LEU A 67 -17.86 12.14 -3.02
N LEU A 68 -17.98 11.39 -1.93
CA LEU A 68 -16.89 11.07 -1.01
C LEU A 68 -15.79 10.24 -1.64
N ASP A 69 -16.13 9.15 -2.34
CA ASP A 69 -15.17 8.27 -3.01
C ASP A 69 -14.49 8.99 -4.21
N SER A 70 -15.10 10.06 -4.75
CA SER A 70 -14.46 10.96 -5.74
C SER A 70 -13.55 12.06 -5.13
N ALA A 71 -13.68 12.33 -3.83
CA ALA A 71 -13.08 13.49 -3.16
C ALA A 71 -11.99 13.04 -2.19
N ILE A 72 -10.79 12.78 -2.73
CA ILE A 72 -9.61 12.31 -1.97
C ILE A 72 -9.41 13.13 -0.68
N ARG A 73 -9.46 14.47 -0.78
CA ARG A 73 -9.33 15.39 0.35
C ARG A 73 -10.55 16.32 0.46
N LEU A 74 -11.14 16.36 1.64
CA LEU A 74 -12.33 17.16 1.93
C LEU A 74 -11.94 18.56 2.45
N SER A 75 -12.72 19.57 2.05
CA SER A 75 -12.54 20.97 2.42
C SER A 75 -12.53 21.15 3.94
N THR A 76 -11.49 21.78 4.46
CA THR A 76 -11.34 22.10 5.89
C THR A 76 -12.18 23.31 6.33
N LYS A 77 -12.86 23.97 5.39
CA LYS A 77 -13.66 25.19 5.60
C LYS A 77 -15.16 24.91 5.72
N ALA A 78 -15.63 23.74 5.27
CA ALA A 78 -17.03 23.34 5.35
C ALA A 78 -17.35 22.71 6.72
N SER A 79 -18.62 22.83 7.16
CA SER A 79 -19.09 22.29 8.44
C SER A 79 -19.83 20.98 8.23
N TYR A 80 -19.20 19.85 8.58
CA TYR A 80 -19.77 18.51 8.40
C TYR A 80 -20.57 18.00 9.60
N GLY A 81 -20.72 18.80 10.67
CA GLY A 81 -21.34 18.35 11.93
C GLY A 81 -22.78 17.88 11.76
N GLU A 82 -23.57 18.57 10.95
CA GLU A 82 -24.98 18.23 10.68
C GLU A 82 -25.10 16.93 9.86
N ILE A 83 -24.41 16.82 8.73
CA ILE A 83 -24.46 15.61 7.89
C ILE A 83 -23.90 14.38 8.63
N LEU A 84 -22.89 14.55 9.50
CA LEU A 84 -22.40 13.47 10.36
C LEU A 84 -23.42 13.09 11.45
N GLY A 85 -24.14 14.04 12.05
CA GLY A 85 -25.25 13.76 12.98
C GLY A 85 -26.43 13.05 12.30
N ASN A 86 -26.72 13.40 11.05
CA ASN A 86 -27.73 12.72 10.22
C ASN A 86 -27.30 11.29 9.87
N LEU A 87 -26.02 11.07 9.54
CA LEU A 87 -25.44 9.75 9.31
C LEU A 87 -25.41 8.88 10.58
N GLN A 88 -25.04 9.44 11.74
CA GLN A 88 -25.16 8.77 13.04
C GLN A 88 -26.59 8.30 13.31
N THR A 89 -27.56 9.21 13.12
CA THR A 89 -28.98 8.94 13.33
C THR A 89 -29.49 7.84 12.41
N THR A 90 -29.08 7.87 11.14
CA THR A 90 -29.42 6.84 10.13
C THR A 90 -28.79 5.49 10.49
N LEU A 91 -27.49 5.47 10.83
CA LEU A 91 -26.80 4.23 11.20
C LEU A 91 -27.41 3.60 12.46
N ALA A 92 -27.76 4.40 13.47
CA ALA A 92 -28.42 3.93 14.67
C ALA A 92 -29.84 3.40 14.39
N LYS A 93 -30.69 4.23 13.77
CA LYS A 93 -32.16 4.04 13.77
C LYS A 93 -32.76 3.43 12.51
N ASP A 94 -32.06 3.41 11.37
CA ASP A 94 -32.62 2.79 10.16
C ASP A 94 -32.71 1.25 10.32
N ALA A 95 -33.84 0.71 9.86
CA ALA A 95 -34.15 -0.70 9.87
C ALA A 95 -33.68 -1.43 8.59
N ASN A 96 -33.38 -0.70 7.51
CA ASN A 96 -32.88 -1.29 6.28
C ASN A 96 -31.36 -1.38 6.27
N ILE A 97 -30.83 -2.61 6.19
CA ILE A 97 -29.39 -2.89 6.23
C ILE A 97 -28.60 -2.24 5.08
N ASN A 98 -29.22 -2.00 3.91
CA ASN A 98 -28.54 -1.32 2.79
C ASN A 98 -28.29 0.16 3.10
N VAL A 99 -29.28 0.84 3.72
CA VAL A 99 -29.16 2.24 4.11
C VAL A 99 -28.17 2.39 5.27
N CYS A 100 -28.17 1.45 6.23
CA CYS A 100 -27.14 1.38 7.27
C CYS A 100 -25.73 1.17 6.69
N ALA A 101 -25.59 0.29 5.68
CA ALA A 101 -24.30 -0.01 5.07
C ALA A 101 -23.73 1.20 4.33
N LEU A 102 -24.57 1.91 3.58
CA LEU A 102 -24.18 3.17 2.95
C LEU A 102 -23.88 4.27 3.98
N ALA A 103 -24.63 4.37 5.07
CA ALA A 103 -24.32 5.32 6.14
C ALA A 103 -22.93 5.05 6.74
N ALA A 104 -22.57 3.78 6.98
CA ALA A 104 -21.23 3.39 7.41
C ALA A 104 -20.15 3.73 6.36
N LYS A 105 -20.41 3.48 5.07
CA LYS A 105 -19.48 3.86 3.97
C LYS A 105 -19.28 5.37 3.86
N CYS A 106 -20.33 6.17 4.06
CA CYS A 106 -20.22 7.63 4.08
C CYS A 106 -19.40 8.13 5.28
N ILE A 107 -19.63 7.55 6.47
CA ILE A 107 -18.81 7.86 7.66
C ILE A 107 -17.34 7.49 7.45
N ARG A 108 -17.05 6.32 6.85
CA ARG A 108 -15.70 5.93 6.40
C ARG A 108 -15.09 6.99 5.48
N GLY A 109 -15.84 7.42 4.45
CA GLY A 109 -15.39 8.43 3.49
C GLY A 109 -15.06 9.78 4.15
N PHE A 110 -15.86 10.23 5.11
CA PHE A 110 -15.55 11.41 5.91
C PHE A 110 -14.30 11.22 6.77
N ALA A 111 -14.12 10.06 7.41
CA ALA A 111 -12.94 9.76 8.21
C ALA A 111 -11.65 9.75 7.37
N THR A 112 -11.65 9.10 6.20
CA THR A 112 -10.49 9.09 5.28
C THR A 112 -10.24 10.45 4.63
N GLY A 113 -11.30 11.17 4.27
CA GLY A 113 -11.23 12.47 3.58
C GLY A 113 -10.83 13.64 4.48
N LEU A 114 -11.11 13.58 5.79
CA LEU A 114 -10.75 14.60 6.79
C LEU A 114 -9.55 14.23 7.68
N ARG A 115 -9.21 12.93 7.79
CA ARG A 115 -8.13 12.41 8.64
C ARG A 115 -8.25 12.94 10.08
N GLY A 116 -7.18 13.50 10.65
CA GLY A 116 -7.19 14.06 12.01
C GLY A 116 -8.22 15.16 12.28
N LYS A 117 -8.81 15.80 11.24
CA LYS A 117 -9.92 16.75 11.41
C LYS A 117 -11.25 16.07 11.74
N PHE A 118 -11.37 14.76 11.53
CA PHE A 118 -12.52 13.95 11.93
C PHE A 118 -12.49 13.57 13.44
N SER A 119 -11.31 13.60 14.09
CA SER A 119 -11.12 13.17 15.48
C SER A 119 -12.17 13.69 16.49
N PRO A 120 -12.69 14.93 16.41
CA PRO A 120 -13.75 15.40 17.33
C PRO A 120 -15.06 14.62 17.27
N TYR A 121 -15.36 13.95 16.16
CA TYR A 121 -16.59 13.16 15.99
C TYR A 121 -16.43 11.70 16.46
N ALA A 122 -15.19 11.19 16.57
CA ALA A 122 -14.89 9.78 16.75
C ALA A 122 -15.60 9.14 17.97
N GLN A 123 -15.51 9.76 19.15
CA GLN A 123 -16.14 9.29 20.40
C GLN A 123 -17.68 9.21 20.29
N SER A 124 -18.31 10.13 19.56
CA SER A 124 -19.77 10.10 19.35
C SER A 124 -20.24 9.01 18.38
N ILE A 125 -19.39 8.61 17.43
CA ILE A 125 -19.74 7.70 16.34
C ILE A 125 -19.40 6.25 16.69
N ILE A 126 -18.23 5.99 17.28
CA ILE A 126 -17.71 4.63 17.46
C ILE A 126 -18.62 3.70 18.31
N PRO A 127 -19.37 4.16 19.35
CA PRO A 127 -20.30 3.31 20.09
C PRO A 127 -21.49 2.85 19.24
N ILE A 128 -21.92 3.66 18.26
CA ILE A 128 -23.02 3.34 17.33
C ILE A 128 -22.57 2.27 16.35
N VAL A 129 -21.34 2.40 15.82
CA VAL A 129 -20.72 1.41 14.94
C VAL A 129 -20.55 0.07 15.67
N PHE A 130 -19.98 0.08 16.88
CA PHE A 130 -19.84 -1.12 17.72
C PHE A 130 -21.17 -1.76 18.10
N ASP A 131 -22.23 -0.98 18.39
CA ASP A 131 -23.55 -1.56 18.67
C ASP A 131 -24.20 -2.20 17.43
N LYS A 132 -23.98 -1.64 16.23
CA LYS A 132 -24.53 -2.19 14.97
C LYS A 132 -23.76 -3.43 14.50
N LEU A 133 -22.51 -3.66 14.95
CA LEU A 133 -21.72 -4.87 14.66
C LEU A 133 -22.31 -6.19 15.21
N LYS A 134 -23.42 -6.14 15.94
CA LYS A 134 -24.28 -7.31 16.23
C LYS A 134 -24.86 -7.98 14.98
N GLU A 135 -24.94 -7.28 13.84
CA GLU A 135 -25.45 -7.85 12.58
C GLU A 135 -24.39 -8.75 11.92
N LYS A 136 -24.72 -10.03 11.66
CA LYS A 136 -23.78 -11.01 11.10
C LYS A 136 -23.61 -10.94 9.58
N LYS A 137 -24.49 -10.24 8.84
CA LYS A 137 -24.51 -10.22 7.37
C LYS A 137 -23.34 -9.39 6.82
N PRO A 138 -22.46 -9.94 5.95
CA PRO A 138 -21.34 -9.23 5.32
C PRO A 138 -21.70 -7.84 4.78
N LEU A 139 -22.84 -7.74 4.08
CA LEU A 139 -23.42 -6.51 3.51
C LEU A 139 -23.47 -5.30 4.47
N LEU A 140 -23.62 -5.52 5.78
CA LEU A 140 -23.56 -4.45 6.79
C LEU A 140 -22.36 -4.60 7.73
N ARG A 141 -21.99 -5.83 8.10
CA ARG A 141 -20.85 -6.13 8.98
C ARG A 141 -19.54 -5.56 8.44
N ASP A 142 -19.27 -5.72 7.15
CA ASP A 142 -17.97 -5.37 6.58
C ASP A 142 -17.81 -3.84 6.39
N PRO A 143 -18.81 -3.09 5.90
CA PRO A 143 -18.83 -1.63 5.98
C PRO A 143 -18.72 -1.07 7.41
N LEU A 144 -19.23 -1.77 8.44
CA LEU A 144 -19.07 -1.37 9.84
C LEU A 144 -17.65 -1.61 10.35
N ILE A 145 -17.00 -2.71 9.94
CA ILE A 145 -15.58 -2.99 10.22
C ILE A 145 -14.70 -1.90 9.60
N GLU A 146 -14.87 -1.64 8.30
CA GLU A 146 -14.16 -0.58 7.57
C GLU A 146 -14.36 0.81 8.21
N CYS A 147 -15.60 1.11 8.62
CA CYS A 147 -15.94 2.35 9.30
C CYS A 147 -15.25 2.49 10.66
N ALA A 148 -15.28 1.44 11.50
CA ALA A 148 -14.59 1.44 12.79
C ALA A 148 -13.08 1.63 12.63
N ASP A 149 -12.46 0.91 11.69
CA ASP A 149 -11.02 1.00 11.43
C ASP A 149 -10.61 2.36 10.85
N ALA A 150 -11.42 2.94 9.96
CA ALA A 150 -11.20 4.29 9.44
C ALA A 150 -11.31 5.35 10.55
N ILE A 151 -12.30 5.25 11.44
CA ILE A 151 -12.44 6.17 12.60
C ILE A 151 -11.20 6.08 13.52
N ALA A 152 -10.72 4.86 13.79
CA ALA A 152 -9.53 4.64 14.60
C ALA A 152 -8.26 5.24 13.97
N ALA A 153 -8.13 5.25 12.65
CA ALA A 153 -7.05 5.93 11.94
C ALA A 153 -7.09 7.48 12.02
N THR A 154 -8.20 8.08 12.48
CA THR A 154 -8.32 9.55 12.65
C THR A 154 -7.84 10.07 14.00
N ILE A 155 -7.71 9.21 15.01
CA ILE A 155 -7.33 9.58 16.37
C ILE A 155 -5.84 9.28 16.63
N PRO A 156 -5.09 10.17 17.31
CA PRO A 156 -3.65 9.98 17.55
C PRO A 156 -3.32 8.84 18.53
N SER A 157 -4.31 8.31 19.24
CA SER A 157 -4.18 7.12 20.11
C SER A 157 -5.55 6.51 20.38
N LEU A 158 -5.63 5.17 20.40
CA LEU A 158 -6.82 4.42 20.82
C LEU A 158 -7.23 4.71 22.29
N GLU A 159 -6.33 5.28 23.11
CA GLU A 159 -6.65 5.68 24.49
C GLU A 159 -7.71 6.80 24.58
N ILE A 160 -8.01 7.47 23.45
CA ILE A 160 -9.12 8.45 23.34
C ILE A 160 -10.49 7.76 23.34
N ILE A 161 -10.59 6.52 22.86
CA ILE A 161 -11.86 5.76 22.74
C ILE A 161 -11.91 4.52 23.65
N VAL A 162 -11.08 4.50 24.70
CA VAL A 162 -10.91 3.34 25.60
C VAL A 162 -12.17 3.02 26.39
N GLU A 163 -12.94 4.03 26.79
CA GLU A 163 -14.17 3.87 27.58
C GLU A 163 -15.32 3.36 26.70
N GLU A 164 -15.36 3.79 25.44
CA GLU A 164 -16.27 3.29 24.41
C GLU A 164 -15.95 1.84 24.00
N ILE A 165 -14.67 1.48 23.92
CA ILE A 165 -14.23 0.09 23.71
C ILE A 165 -14.65 -0.79 24.90
N GLU A 166 -14.28 -0.41 26.12
CA GLU A 166 -14.60 -1.14 27.36
C GLU A 166 -16.11 -1.38 27.49
N ALA A 167 -16.92 -0.34 27.30
CA ALA A 167 -18.38 -0.42 27.39
C ALA A 167 -19.01 -1.33 26.32
N ASN A 168 -18.38 -1.49 25.14
CA ASN A 168 -18.89 -2.39 24.10
C ASN A 168 -18.39 -3.82 24.24
N MET A 169 -17.14 -4.05 24.69
CA MET A 169 -16.67 -5.39 25.09
C MET A 169 -17.53 -5.95 26.23
N GLY A 170 -17.96 -5.11 27.18
CA GLY A 170 -18.83 -5.50 28.29
C GLY A 170 -20.27 -5.88 27.92
N LYS A 171 -20.70 -5.74 26.66
CA LYS A 171 -22.07 -6.06 26.24
C LYS A 171 -22.31 -7.58 26.23
N PRO A 172 -23.55 -8.05 26.55
CA PRO A 172 -23.86 -9.48 26.62
C PRO A 172 -23.95 -10.18 25.25
N ASN A 173 -23.96 -9.45 24.14
CA ASN A 173 -24.10 -10.01 22.79
C ASN A 173 -22.75 -10.58 22.29
N PRO A 174 -22.63 -11.90 22.02
CA PRO A 174 -21.36 -12.51 21.59
C PRO A 174 -20.79 -11.93 20.30
N GLN A 175 -21.66 -11.54 19.35
CA GLN A 175 -21.22 -10.94 18.09
C GLN A 175 -20.56 -9.58 18.31
N ILE A 176 -21.05 -8.75 19.25
CA ILE A 176 -20.41 -7.48 19.59
C ILE A 176 -19.03 -7.75 20.22
N LYS A 177 -18.95 -8.67 21.20
CA LYS A 177 -17.67 -9.05 21.83
C LYS A 177 -16.64 -9.47 20.79
N GLN A 178 -16.99 -10.46 19.95
CA GLN A 178 -16.12 -10.96 18.88
C GLN A 178 -15.62 -9.83 17.96
N GLN A 179 -16.49 -8.92 17.56
CA GLN A 179 -16.14 -7.89 16.59
C GLN A 179 -15.33 -6.74 17.20
N VAL A 180 -15.52 -6.41 18.48
CA VAL A 180 -14.68 -5.43 19.20
C VAL A 180 -13.30 -6.02 19.53
N ASP A 181 -13.22 -7.30 19.92
CA ASP A 181 -11.95 -8.02 20.09
C ASP A 181 -11.18 -8.11 18.75
N ASN A 182 -11.87 -8.47 17.66
CA ASN A 182 -11.27 -8.47 16.32
C ASN A 182 -10.82 -7.06 15.88
N PHE A 183 -11.56 -6.00 16.23
CA PHE A 183 -11.14 -4.61 16.01
C PHE A 183 -9.86 -4.29 16.79
N LEU A 184 -9.79 -4.63 18.08
CA LEU A 184 -8.58 -4.47 18.87
C LEU A 184 -7.40 -5.23 18.25
N THR A 185 -7.60 -6.46 17.79
CA THR A 185 -6.57 -7.24 17.08
C THR A 185 -6.03 -6.49 15.85
N ARG A 186 -6.90 -5.97 14.97
CA ARG A 186 -6.47 -5.22 13.78
C ARG A 186 -5.76 -3.92 14.14
N GLN A 187 -6.32 -3.12 15.06
CA GLN A 187 -5.75 -1.83 15.44
C GLN A 187 -4.42 -1.98 16.18
N ILE A 188 -4.28 -2.98 17.05
CA ILE A 188 -3.02 -3.29 17.75
C ILE A 188 -1.93 -3.72 16.75
N ASN A 189 -2.29 -4.46 15.69
CA ASN A 189 -1.35 -4.83 14.63
C ASN A 189 -0.78 -3.62 13.86
N MET A 190 -1.40 -2.44 13.93
CA MET A 190 -0.87 -1.23 13.29
C MET A 190 0.19 -0.51 14.15
N LEU A 191 0.38 -0.96 15.40
CA LEU A 191 1.24 -0.29 16.38
C LEU A 191 2.60 -0.97 16.55
N THR A 192 3.61 -0.14 16.74
CA THR A 192 4.98 -0.49 17.13
C THR A 192 5.15 -0.39 18.67
N PRO A 193 6.11 -1.09 19.31
CA PRO A 193 6.21 -1.16 20.77
C PRO A 193 6.39 0.18 21.49
N ASP A 194 6.98 1.18 20.84
CA ASP A 194 7.10 2.57 21.32
C ASP A 194 5.76 3.29 21.43
N LYS A 195 4.78 2.92 20.59
CA LYS A 195 3.42 3.48 20.53
C LYS A 195 2.37 2.65 21.29
N ALA A 196 2.79 1.69 22.12
CA ALA A 196 1.88 0.78 22.81
C ALA A 196 0.95 1.53 23.80
N PRO A 197 -0.40 1.41 23.67
CA PRO A 197 -1.37 2.17 24.45
C PRO A 197 -1.58 1.53 25.84
N LYS A 198 -0.81 1.99 26.82
CA LYS A 198 -0.70 1.39 28.17
C LYS A 198 -1.96 1.53 29.03
N LYS A 199 -2.82 2.55 28.83
CA LYS A 199 -4.16 2.64 29.44
C LYS A 199 -5.05 1.55 28.84
N LEU A 200 -5.19 1.53 27.52
CA LEU A 200 -6.03 0.57 26.79
C LEU A 200 -5.69 -0.88 27.14
N ILE A 201 -4.41 -1.29 27.03
CA ILE A 201 -3.99 -2.67 27.27
C ILE A 201 -4.32 -3.11 28.72
N LYS A 202 -4.17 -2.22 29.70
CA LYS A 202 -4.55 -2.50 31.10
C LYS A 202 -6.07 -2.63 31.30
N THR A 203 -6.87 -1.84 30.59
CA THR A 203 -8.33 -1.92 30.61
C THR A 203 -8.86 -3.20 29.94
N VAL A 204 -8.38 -3.54 28.74
CA VAL A 204 -8.99 -4.61 27.94
C VAL A 204 -8.55 -6.01 28.35
N VAL A 205 -7.31 -6.22 28.83
CA VAL A 205 -6.82 -7.57 29.19
C VAL A 205 -7.69 -8.29 30.23
N PRO A 206 -8.13 -7.65 31.34
CA PRO A 206 -9.10 -8.25 32.29
C PRO A 206 -10.45 -8.65 31.69
N ILE A 207 -10.83 -8.10 30.52
CA ILE A 207 -12.05 -8.45 29.79
C ILE A 207 -11.75 -9.58 28.79
N LEU A 208 -10.62 -9.50 28.07
CA LEU A 208 -10.14 -10.56 27.18
C LEU A 208 -9.97 -11.89 27.93
N ILE A 209 -9.43 -11.90 29.17
CA ILE A 209 -9.34 -13.12 29.99
C ILE A 209 -10.73 -13.77 30.20
N LYS A 210 -11.78 -12.98 30.39
CA LYS A 210 -13.17 -13.48 30.50
C LYS A 210 -13.68 -13.99 29.14
N HIS A 211 -13.40 -13.27 28.06
CA HIS A 211 -13.77 -13.67 26.70
C HIS A 211 -13.07 -14.97 26.25
N ALA A 212 -11.84 -15.22 26.69
CA ALA A 212 -11.08 -16.44 26.41
C ALA A 212 -11.69 -17.72 27.05
N VAL A 213 -12.71 -17.56 27.90
CA VAL A 213 -13.54 -18.63 28.49
C VAL A 213 -15.05 -18.38 28.32
N ASP A 214 -15.46 -17.52 27.38
CA ASP A 214 -16.88 -17.32 27.04
C ASP A 214 -17.51 -18.63 26.52
N ALA A 215 -18.83 -18.74 26.55
CA ALA A 215 -19.55 -19.89 26.00
C ALA A 215 -19.47 -19.95 24.47
N ASP A 216 -19.43 -18.80 23.80
CA ASP A 216 -19.32 -18.70 22.34
C ASP A 216 -17.87 -18.95 21.86
N GLN A 217 -17.69 -19.78 20.82
CA GLN A 217 -16.36 -20.12 20.29
C GLN A 217 -15.69 -18.93 19.59
N ASP A 218 -16.45 -18.15 18.84
CA ASP A 218 -15.93 -17.02 18.08
C ASP A 218 -15.37 -15.95 19.02
N VAL A 219 -16.02 -15.74 20.18
CA VAL A 219 -15.55 -14.84 21.25
C VAL A 219 -14.25 -15.34 21.87
N ARG A 220 -14.13 -16.65 22.16
CA ARG A 220 -12.89 -17.23 22.68
C ARG A 220 -11.73 -17.06 21.71
N GLU A 221 -11.96 -17.26 20.41
CA GLU A 221 -10.92 -17.16 19.38
C GLU A 221 -10.52 -15.71 19.10
N ALA A 222 -11.47 -14.77 19.01
CA ALA A 222 -11.18 -13.34 18.87
C ALA A 222 -10.40 -12.78 20.07
N SER A 223 -10.72 -13.21 21.29
CA SER A 223 -9.96 -12.82 22.47
C SER A 223 -8.53 -13.35 22.46
N LEU A 224 -8.33 -14.65 22.19
CA LEU A 224 -6.98 -15.24 22.12
C LEU A 224 -6.15 -14.62 21.00
N ALA A 225 -6.77 -14.22 19.87
CA ALA A 225 -6.14 -13.44 18.81
C ALA A 225 -5.70 -12.05 19.29
N THR A 226 -6.54 -11.37 20.07
CA THR A 226 -6.23 -10.05 20.65
C THR A 226 -5.09 -10.14 21.67
N ILE A 227 -5.09 -11.17 22.53
CA ILE A 227 -3.99 -11.42 23.47
C ILE A 227 -2.69 -11.75 22.72
N GLY A 228 -2.76 -12.49 21.60
CA GLY A 228 -1.62 -12.71 20.70
C GLY A 228 -1.09 -11.41 20.06
N ALA A 229 -1.99 -10.51 19.64
CA ALA A 229 -1.60 -9.20 19.10
C ALA A 229 -0.92 -8.30 20.15
N ILE A 230 -1.36 -8.37 21.40
CA ILE A 230 -0.70 -7.72 22.55
C ILE A 230 0.65 -8.40 22.83
N HIS A 231 0.75 -9.73 22.73
CA HIS A 231 1.98 -10.50 22.94
C HIS A 231 3.10 -10.10 21.97
N ARG A 232 2.79 -9.96 20.67
CA ARG A 232 3.72 -9.33 19.70
C ARG A 232 4.11 -7.91 20.15
N LEU A 233 3.15 -7.09 20.56
CA LEU A 233 3.37 -5.66 20.81
C LEU A 233 4.23 -5.36 22.05
N ILE A 234 4.03 -6.10 23.16
CA ILE A 234 4.70 -5.82 24.45
C ILE A 234 5.63 -6.94 24.94
N GLY A 235 5.66 -8.08 24.24
CA GLY A 235 6.54 -9.21 24.55
C GLY A 235 6.00 -10.18 25.61
N ASP A 236 6.40 -11.45 25.47
CA ASP A 236 5.93 -12.60 26.25
C ASP A 236 5.92 -12.37 27.78
N LYS A 237 7.05 -11.92 28.35
CA LYS A 237 7.19 -11.66 29.80
C LYS A 237 6.11 -10.71 30.34
N ASN A 238 5.79 -9.67 29.58
CA ASN A 238 4.81 -8.67 30.00
C ASN A 238 3.38 -9.22 29.87
N VAL A 239 3.06 -9.94 28.79
CA VAL A 239 1.74 -10.57 28.64
C VAL A 239 1.48 -11.64 29.69
N ARG A 240 2.43 -12.55 29.97
CA ARG A 240 2.27 -13.54 31.05
C ARG A 240 1.94 -12.89 32.39
N SER A 241 2.62 -11.79 32.71
CA SER A 241 2.36 -11.02 33.93
C SER A 241 0.99 -10.32 33.96
N MET A 242 0.34 -10.10 32.81
CA MET A 242 -0.97 -9.44 32.74
C MET A 242 -2.15 -10.42 32.64
N ILE A 243 -1.94 -11.62 32.07
CA ILE A 243 -3.00 -12.64 31.94
C ILE A 243 -3.11 -13.58 33.15
N GLY A 244 -2.14 -13.53 34.09
CA GLY A 244 -2.21 -14.23 35.37
C GLY A 244 -2.34 -15.75 35.21
N GLU A 245 -3.32 -16.35 35.87
CA GLU A 245 -3.58 -17.80 35.87
C GLU A 245 -3.81 -18.38 34.46
N LEU A 246 -4.27 -17.57 33.49
CA LEU A 246 -4.41 -17.97 32.09
C LEU A 246 -3.07 -18.42 31.47
N SER A 247 -1.94 -17.95 32.01
CA SER A 247 -0.60 -18.36 31.56
C SER A 247 -0.20 -19.78 31.96
N ASN A 248 -0.97 -20.43 32.84
CA ASN A 248 -0.80 -21.84 33.23
C ASN A 248 -1.56 -22.81 32.30
N ASP A 249 -2.45 -22.30 31.43
CA ASP A 249 -3.16 -23.11 30.44
C ASP A 249 -2.29 -23.26 29.18
N GLU A 250 -1.56 -24.37 29.07
CA GLU A 250 -0.65 -24.64 27.96
C GLU A 250 -1.36 -24.60 26.59
N ALA A 251 -2.62 -25.03 26.50
CA ALA A 251 -3.37 -25.06 25.26
C ALA A 251 -3.77 -23.65 24.79
N LYS A 252 -4.21 -22.79 25.72
CA LYS A 252 -4.45 -21.36 25.43
C LYS A 252 -3.15 -20.62 25.16
N MET A 253 -2.09 -20.88 25.92
CA MET A 253 -0.78 -20.26 25.70
C MET A 253 -0.18 -20.61 24.34
N LYS A 254 -0.31 -21.87 23.90
CA LYS A 254 0.08 -22.26 22.54
C LYS A 254 -0.71 -21.47 21.49
N LYS A 255 -2.05 -21.37 21.62
CA LYS A 255 -2.87 -20.55 20.71
C LYS A 255 -2.46 -19.08 20.72
N ILE A 256 -2.15 -18.51 21.89
CA ILE A 256 -1.66 -17.12 22.02
C ILE A 256 -0.35 -16.92 21.25
N THR A 257 0.58 -17.89 21.31
CA THR A 257 1.82 -17.85 20.51
C THR A 257 1.55 -17.97 19.00
N GLU A 258 0.72 -18.92 18.57
CA GLU A 258 0.29 -19.08 17.17
C GLU A 258 -0.40 -17.80 16.64
N PHE A 259 -1.15 -17.07 17.48
CA PHE A 259 -1.74 -15.78 17.13
C PHE A 259 -0.75 -14.60 17.19
N ALA A 260 0.27 -14.64 18.05
CA ALA A 260 1.34 -13.64 18.06
C ALA A 260 2.21 -13.72 16.78
N GLU A 261 2.46 -14.93 16.28
CA GLU A 261 3.13 -15.16 14.98
C GLU A 261 2.29 -14.63 13.81
N LYS A 262 0.98 -14.93 13.77
CA LYS A 262 0.05 -14.37 12.77
C LYS A 262 -0.06 -12.84 12.88
N SER A 263 -0.05 -12.29 14.09
CA SER A 263 0.01 -10.85 14.36
C SER A 263 1.32 -10.23 13.83
N ALA A 264 2.46 -10.91 13.97
CA ALA A 264 3.74 -10.45 13.44
C ALA A 264 3.75 -10.43 11.90
N GLN A 265 3.17 -11.45 11.27
CA GLN A 265 2.97 -11.49 9.81
C GLN A 265 2.04 -10.35 9.34
N ALA A 266 0.89 -10.16 10.00
CA ALA A 266 -0.04 -9.09 9.67
C ALA A 266 0.55 -7.68 9.87
N HIS A 267 1.32 -7.48 10.96
CA HIS A 267 2.05 -6.24 11.19
C HIS A 267 3.12 -5.99 10.11
N ALA A 268 3.91 -7.01 9.75
CA ALA A 268 4.90 -6.91 8.68
C ALA A 268 4.25 -6.60 7.31
N GLN A 269 3.11 -7.23 7.01
CA GLN A 269 2.31 -6.92 5.83
C GLN A 269 1.79 -5.49 5.84
N GLU A 270 1.28 -4.97 6.96
CA GLU A 270 0.77 -3.59 6.98
C GLU A 270 1.88 -2.54 6.97
N MET A 271 3.02 -2.81 7.60
CA MET A 271 4.20 -1.94 7.47
C MET A 271 4.74 -1.96 6.02
N ALA A 272 4.67 -3.11 5.34
CA ALA A 272 4.95 -3.20 3.91
C ALA A 272 3.90 -2.45 3.07
N LYS A 273 2.60 -2.48 3.42
CA LYS A 273 1.55 -1.68 2.75
C LYS A 273 1.80 -0.18 2.91
N HIS A 274 2.20 0.31 4.08
CA HIS A 274 2.56 1.73 4.24
C HIS A 274 3.82 2.14 3.43
N VAL A 275 4.57 1.17 2.89
CA VAL A 275 5.61 1.39 1.87
C VAL A 275 5.04 1.25 0.43
N THR A 276 4.06 0.37 0.22
CA THR A 276 3.53 -0.09 -1.10
C THR A 276 2.11 0.39 -1.45
N THR A 277 1.48 1.30 -0.70
CA THR A 277 0.24 2.02 -1.08
C THR A 277 0.45 3.04 -2.22
N ALA A 278 1.37 2.71 -3.14
CA ALA A 278 1.70 3.40 -4.37
C ALA A 278 1.78 2.45 -5.59
N SER A 279 1.47 1.14 -5.44
CA SER A 279 1.51 0.16 -6.54
C SER A 279 0.14 -0.38 -7.00
N ASP A 280 -0.78 -0.72 -6.08
CA ASP A 280 -1.88 -1.64 -6.42
C ASP A 280 -3.30 -1.07 -6.28
N GLN A 281 -3.87 -0.63 -7.40
CA GLN A 281 -5.32 -0.50 -7.61
C GLN A 281 -5.76 -0.97 -9.01
N GLN A 282 -5.29 -2.13 -9.49
CA GLN A 282 -5.88 -2.73 -10.70
C GLN A 282 -5.74 -4.27 -10.85
N ALA A 283 -6.32 -5.04 -9.93
CA ALA A 283 -6.60 -6.47 -10.16
C ALA A 283 -7.75 -6.99 -9.26
N ALA A 284 -9.00 -6.90 -9.75
CA ALA A 284 -10.14 -7.62 -9.19
C ALA A 284 -11.15 -7.92 -10.32
N GLY A 285 -11.21 -9.17 -10.75
CA GLY A 285 -12.06 -9.60 -11.87
C GLY A 285 -11.98 -11.12 -12.10
N ASP A 286 -13.11 -11.77 -11.86
CA ASP A 286 -13.54 -13.14 -12.21
C ASP A 286 -12.71 -14.36 -11.75
N GLU A 287 -13.40 -15.25 -11.02
CA GLU A 287 -13.03 -16.64 -10.74
C GLU A 287 -13.58 -17.58 -11.83
N VAL A 288 -12.81 -18.61 -12.23
CA VAL A 288 -13.36 -19.88 -12.74
C VAL A 288 -12.48 -21.03 -12.21
N ALA A 289 -13.08 -22.15 -11.80
CA ALA A 289 -12.40 -23.23 -11.08
C ALA A 289 -12.39 -24.57 -11.83
N THR A 290 -11.31 -25.35 -11.67
CA THR A 290 -11.16 -26.83 -11.75
C THR A 290 -9.70 -27.16 -11.33
N ALA A 291 -9.30 -28.12 -10.49
CA ALA A 291 -9.79 -29.44 -10.02
C ALA A 291 -9.12 -30.65 -10.74
N GLY A 292 -8.53 -31.58 -9.94
CA GLY A 292 -7.74 -32.75 -10.37
C GLY A 292 -6.24 -32.58 -10.04
N GLU A 293 -5.59 -33.35 -9.14
CA GLU A 293 -5.23 -34.80 -9.15
C GLU A 293 -4.08 -35.13 -10.12
N THR A 294 -3.01 -35.88 -9.80
CA THR A 294 -2.60 -36.67 -8.59
C THR A 294 -1.05 -36.74 -8.45
N GLY A 295 -0.53 -37.19 -7.29
CA GLY A 295 0.89 -37.60 -7.10
C GLY A 295 1.11 -39.11 -7.39
N PRO A 296 2.21 -39.77 -6.95
CA PRO A 296 3.25 -39.38 -5.95
C PRO A 296 4.68 -39.41 -6.59
N ASN A 297 5.85 -39.80 -6.02
CA ASN A 297 6.22 -40.49 -4.77
C ASN A 297 7.73 -40.40 -4.37
N ALA A 298 8.01 -40.72 -3.09
CA ALA A 298 9.18 -41.40 -2.52
C ALA A 298 10.65 -40.94 -2.77
N THR A 299 11.13 -40.05 -1.88
CA THR A 299 12.24 -40.20 -0.89
C THR A 299 13.02 -41.55 -0.74
N PRO A 300 14.16 -41.64 0.03
CA PRO A 300 14.86 -40.63 0.87
C PRO A 300 16.42 -40.61 0.83
N ALA A 301 17.06 -39.56 1.41
CA ALA A 301 18.00 -39.63 2.57
C ALA A 301 18.85 -38.34 2.83
N ASN A 302 18.89 -37.89 4.10
CA ASN A 302 19.98 -37.23 4.87
C ASN A 302 20.92 -36.17 4.21
N ALA A 303 21.29 -35.03 4.82
CA ALA A 303 21.01 -34.42 6.15
C ALA A 303 21.23 -32.85 6.06
N PRO A 304 21.16 -32.05 7.15
CA PRO A 304 20.67 -30.67 7.07
C PRO A 304 21.69 -29.59 6.63
N ALA A 305 21.17 -28.58 5.92
CA ALA A 305 21.76 -27.26 5.74
C ALA A 305 20.67 -26.17 5.88
N ALA A 306 21.06 -24.93 6.15
CA ALA A 306 20.13 -23.85 6.50
C ALA A 306 19.05 -23.60 5.43
N VAL A 307 17.80 -23.46 5.88
CA VAL A 307 16.65 -23.12 5.02
C VAL A 307 16.84 -21.69 4.50
N LYS A 308 17.31 -21.57 3.26
CA LYS A 308 17.02 -20.39 2.45
C LYS A 308 15.55 -20.48 2.06
N GLU A 309 14.78 -19.42 2.25
CA GLU A 309 13.56 -19.24 1.46
C GLU A 309 13.99 -19.25 -0.01
N VAL A 310 13.44 -20.19 -0.79
CA VAL A 310 13.71 -20.24 -2.22
C VAL A 310 12.70 -19.35 -2.91
N ASP A 311 13.19 -18.33 -3.59
CA ASP A 311 12.38 -17.45 -4.42
C ASP A 311 11.58 -18.29 -5.45
N PRO A 312 10.24 -18.16 -5.53
CA PRO A 312 9.44 -18.87 -6.53
C PRO A 312 9.93 -18.69 -7.97
N TRP A 313 10.60 -17.58 -8.29
CA TRP A 313 11.24 -17.36 -9.59
C TRP A 313 12.44 -18.29 -9.83
N ASP A 314 13.18 -18.67 -8.79
CA ASP A 314 14.32 -19.58 -8.91
C ASP A 314 13.90 -21.04 -9.19
N MET A 315 12.61 -21.34 -9.00
CA MET A 315 11.96 -22.62 -9.32
C MET A 315 11.36 -22.68 -10.74
N LEU A 316 11.31 -21.58 -11.49
CA LEU A 316 10.87 -21.58 -12.89
C LEU A 316 12.00 -22.07 -13.81
N ASP A 317 11.68 -22.75 -14.91
CA ASP A 317 12.69 -23.09 -15.93
C ASP A 317 13.14 -21.84 -16.72
N PRO A 318 14.45 -21.62 -16.95
CA PRO A 318 14.92 -20.53 -17.81
C PRO A 318 14.59 -20.77 -19.28
N VAL A 319 14.03 -19.76 -19.96
CA VAL A 319 13.60 -19.86 -21.35
C VAL A 319 14.34 -18.88 -22.24
N ASP A 320 14.91 -19.37 -23.34
CA ASP A 320 15.26 -18.53 -24.48
C ASP A 320 13.97 -18.15 -25.23
N VAL A 321 13.54 -16.89 -25.07
CA VAL A 321 12.39 -16.33 -25.82
C VAL A 321 12.79 -15.76 -27.18
N LEU A 322 14.08 -15.53 -27.44
CA LEU A 322 14.57 -15.04 -28.73
C LEU A 322 14.50 -16.16 -29.77
N ALA A 323 14.85 -17.39 -29.36
CA ALA A 323 14.66 -18.61 -30.15
C ALA A 323 13.17 -18.99 -30.38
N LYS A 324 12.22 -18.26 -29.78
CA LYS A 324 10.77 -18.40 -30.00
C LYS A 324 10.16 -17.26 -30.83
N LEU A 325 10.95 -16.28 -31.29
CA LEU A 325 10.44 -15.18 -32.09
C LEU A 325 10.01 -15.65 -33.49
N PRO A 326 8.94 -15.07 -34.07
CA PRO A 326 8.56 -15.30 -35.46
C PRO A 326 9.68 -14.92 -36.45
N ASP A 327 9.85 -15.69 -37.53
CA ASP A 327 10.85 -15.44 -38.59
C ASP A 327 10.74 -14.03 -39.20
N ASP A 328 9.52 -13.47 -39.25
CA ASP A 328 9.22 -12.15 -39.81
C ASP A 328 9.45 -11.00 -38.81
N PHE A 329 9.76 -11.26 -37.53
CA PHE A 329 9.98 -10.24 -36.49
C PHE A 329 10.96 -9.15 -36.95
N ASN A 330 12.12 -9.55 -37.48
CA ASN A 330 13.15 -8.62 -37.94
C ASN A 330 12.73 -7.82 -39.20
N THR A 331 11.79 -8.33 -39.99
CA THR A 331 11.23 -7.60 -41.15
C THR A 331 10.16 -6.61 -40.68
N ASN A 332 9.26 -7.06 -39.79
CA ASN A 332 8.15 -6.27 -39.28
C ASN A 332 8.63 -5.10 -38.39
N ILE A 333 9.68 -5.31 -37.59
CA ILE A 333 10.23 -4.29 -36.68
C ILE A 333 10.95 -3.14 -37.42
N GLU A 334 11.42 -3.37 -38.65
CA GLU A 334 11.99 -2.31 -39.51
C GLU A 334 10.97 -1.73 -40.51
N SER A 335 9.72 -2.22 -40.51
CA SER A 335 8.67 -1.75 -41.43
C SER A 335 8.37 -0.26 -41.26
N LYS A 336 8.09 0.41 -42.38
CA LYS A 336 7.59 1.80 -42.40
C LYS A 336 6.21 1.93 -41.74
N LYS A 337 5.38 0.88 -41.79
CA LYS A 337 4.07 0.85 -41.14
C LYS A 337 4.25 0.66 -39.63
N TRP A 338 3.76 1.61 -38.84
CA TRP A 338 3.89 1.56 -37.38
C TRP A 338 3.11 0.39 -36.74
N THR A 339 2.07 -0.13 -37.41
CA THR A 339 1.30 -1.29 -36.93
C THR A 339 2.12 -2.58 -36.98
N GLU A 340 2.88 -2.81 -38.06
CA GLU A 340 3.75 -3.99 -38.17
C GLU A 340 4.87 -3.95 -37.12
N ARG A 341 5.43 -2.77 -36.83
CA ARG A 341 6.36 -2.58 -35.70
C ARG A 341 5.71 -2.79 -34.34
N ARG A 342 4.47 -2.33 -34.14
CA ARG A 342 3.67 -2.57 -32.91
C ARG A 342 3.47 -4.07 -32.69
N ASP A 343 3.07 -4.79 -33.73
CA ASP A 343 2.67 -6.20 -33.62
C ASP A 343 3.87 -7.13 -33.44
N ALA A 344 5.03 -6.80 -34.04
CA ALA A 344 6.31 -7.44 -33.73
C ALA A 344 6.71 -7.26 -32.25
N LEU A 345 6.59 -6.04 -31.71
CA LEU A 345 6.87 -5.78 -30.29
C LEU A 345 5.86 -6.45 -29.35
N GLN A 346 4.58 -6.52 -29.74
CA GLN A 346 3.58 -7.23 -28.95
C GLN A 346 3.92 -8.72 -28.87
N SER A 347 4.30 -9.34 -29.98
CA SER A 347 4.73 -10.76 -30.02
C SER A 347 5.93 -11.03 -29.09
N LEU A 348 6.93 -10.12 -29.07
CA LEU A 348 8.05 -10.20 -28.13
C LEU A 348 7.59 -10.01 -26.66
N LEU A 349 6.69 -9.06 -26.40
CA LEU A 349 6.17 -8.79 -25.06
C LEU A 349 5.35 -9.96 -24.51
N ASP A 350 4.53 -10.60 -25.35
CA ASP A 350 3.72 -11.77 -24.99
C ASP A 350 4.62 -12.97 -24.65
N LEU A 351 5.68 -13.20 -25.45
CA LEU A 351 6.70 -14.21 -25.16
C LEU A 351 7.43 -13.95 -23.84
N ILE A 352 7.82 -12.71 -23.53
CA ILE A 352 8.45 -12.37 -22.25
C ILE A 352 7.47 -12.57 -21.08
N THR A 353 6.24 -12.10 -21.23
CA THR A 353 5.20 -12.18 -20.18
C THR A 353 4.82 -13.62 -19.85
N ALA A 354 4.76 -14.49 -20.87
CA ALA A 354 4.50 -15.92 -20.70
C ALA A 354 5.69 -16.73 -20.15
N ASN A 355 6.90 -16.16 -20.10
CA ASN A 355 8.11 -16.87 -19.65
C ASN A 355 8.95 -15.98 -18.68
N PRO A 356 8.52 -15.80 -17.41
CA PRO A 356 9.10 -14.80 -16.49
C PRO A 356 10.57 -15.02 -16.08
N ARG A 357 11.18 -16.17 -16.42
CA ARG A 357 12.61 -16.45 -16.24
C ARG A 357 13.27 -16.64 -17.60
N LEU A 358 14.10 -15.69 -18.01
CA LEU A 358 14.79 -15.72 -19.30
C LEU A 358 16.13 -16.45 -19.17
N ASP A 359 16.56 -17.23 -20.17
CA ASP A 359 17.88 -17.88 -20.16
C ASP A 359 18.99 -16.84 -20.41
N PRO A 360 19.85 -16.52 -19.41
CA PRO A 360 20.91 -15.53 -19.55
C PRO A 360 22.05 -15.94 -20.50
N LYS A 361 21.96 -17.09 -21.18
CA LYS A 361 22.84 -17.48 -22.28
C LYS A 361 22.43 -16.86 -23.64
N ALA A 362 21.17 -16.46 -23.80
CA ALA A 362 20.67 -15.94 -25.08
C ALA A 362 21.18 -14.51 -25.37
N SER A 363 21.31 -14.15 -26.65
CA SER A 363 21.97 -12.90 -27.08
C SER A 363 21.04 -11.68 -27.01
N TYR A 364 20.70 -11.25 -25.79
CA TYR A 364 19.85 -10.08 -25.56
C TYR A 364 20.49 -8.74 -25.95
N GLY A 365 21.82 -8.67 -26.14
CA GLY A 365 22.53 -7.41 -26.39
C GLY A 365 22.03 -6.66 -27.64
N GLU A 366 21.78 -7.38 -28.74
CA GLU A 366 21.28 -6.79 -29.99
C GLU A 366 19.82 -6.35 -29.85
N HIS A 367 18.99 -7.16 -29.19
CA HIS A 367 17.58 -6.88 -28.91
C HIS A 367 17.43 -5.66 -27.96
N ILE A 368 18.27 -5.55 -26.93
CA ILE A 368 18.33 -4.36 -26.05
C ILE A 368 18.74 -3.12 -26.85
N ALA A 369 19.72 -3.23 -27.75
CA ALA A 369 20.13 -2.11 -28.62
C ALA A 369 19.03 -1.70 -29.61
N LEU A 370 18.23 -2.66 -30.11
CA LEU A 370 17.05 -2.42 -30.95
C LEU A 370 15.92 -1.73 -30.16
N LEU A 371 15.54 -2.27 -29.01
CA LEU A 371 14.52 -1.69 -28.12
C LEU A 371 14.89 -0.26 -27.70
N LYS A 372 16.16 -0.03 -27.31
CA LYS A 372 16.70 1.31 -27.01
C LYS A 372 16.50 2.26 -28.19
N ARG A 373 16.86 1.84 -29.41
CA ARG A 373 16.74 2.63 -30.65
C ARG A 373 15.29 3.02 -30.95
N ILE A 374 14.34 2.11 -30.72
CA ILE A 374 12.89 2.35 -30.89
C ILE A 374 12.38 3.34 -29.83
N ILE A 375 12.70 3.11 -28.55
CA ILE A 375 12.36 4.03 -27.46
C ILE A 375 12.89 5.43 -27.76
N GLU A 376 14.14 5.56 -28.21
CA GLU A 376 14.76 6.84 -28.56
C GLU A 376 14.07 7.51 -29.76
N LYS A 377 13.95 6.81 -30.90
CA LYS A 377 13.76 7.42 -32.24
C LYS A 377 12.44 7.10 -32.95
N ASP A 378 11.59 6.19 -32.46
CA ASP A 378 10.31 5.93 -33.13
C ASP A 378 9.37 7.14 -33.00
N ALA A 379 8.76 7.52 -34.13
CA ALA A 379 7.82 8.63 -34.24
C ALA A 379 6.41 8.27 -33.71
N ASN A 380 6.08 6.97 -33.60
CA ASN A 380 4.80 6.52 -33.05
C ASN A 380 4.94 6.18 -31.56
N ILE A 381 4.25 6.97 -30.72
CA ILE A 381 4.30 6.85 -29.26
C ILE A 381 3.91 5.46 -28.73
N ASN A 382 3.03 4.73 -29.42
CA ASN A 382 2.59 3.39 -29.01
C ASN A 382 3.69 2.34 -29.24
N VAL A 383 4.48 2.49 -30.30
CA VAL A 383 5.60 1.59 -30.63
C VAL A 383 6.75 1.82 -29.64
N ALA A 384 7.06 3.07 -29.33
CA ALA A 384 8.01 3.41 -28.26
C ALA A 384 7.55 2.91 -26.88
N ALA A 385 6.24 2.93 -26.59
CA ALA A 385 5.68 2.43 -25.33
C ALA A 385 5.78 0.91 -25.19
N LEU A 386 5.48 0.15 -26.26
CA LEU A 386 5.69 -1.31 -26.26
C LEU A 386 7.17 -1.66 -26.15
N ALA A 387 8.07 -0.91 -26.79
CA ALA A 387 9.51 -1.14 -26.65
C ALA A 387 10.01 -0.91 -25.21
N ALA A 388 9.46 0.07 -24.50
CA ALA A 388 9.72 0.27 -23.07
C ALA A 388 9.18 -0.89 -22.21
N LYS A 389 7.99 -1.42 -22.51
CA LYS A 389 7.45 -2.64 -21.84
C LYS A 389 8.30 -3.88 -22.10
N CYS A 390 8.79 -4.07 -23.32
CA CYS A 390 9.73 -5.15 -23.63
C CYS A 390 11.04 -5.00 -22.84
N MET A 391 11.59 -3.78 -22.78
CA MET A 391 12.82 -3.49 -22.03
C MET A 391 12.65 -3.76 -20.53
N LYS A 392 11.50 -3.37 -19.94
CA LYS A 392 11.11 -3.69 -18.57
C LYS A 392 11.13 -5.21 -18.33
N GLY A 393 10.40 -5.97 -19.14
CA GLY A 393 10.30 -7.42 -19.00
C GLY A 393 11.64 -8.16 -19.21
N VAL A 394 12.52 -7.66 -20.09
CA VAL A 394 13.89 -8.20 -20.22
C VAL A 394 14.74 -7.91 -18.98
N ALA A 395 14.59 -6.75 -18.34
CA ALA A 395 15.28 -6.42 -17.09
C ALA A 395 14.76 -7.27 -15.91
N GLU A 396 13.45 -7.46 -15.80
CA GLU A 396 12.80 -8.31 -14.79
C GLU A 396 13.16 -9.79 -14.98
N GLY A 397 13.10 -10.29 -16.22
CA GLY A 397 13.35 -11.68 -16.58
C GLY A 397 14.83 -12.11 -16.58
N LEU A 398 15.78 -11.16 -16.64
CA LEU A 398 17.22 -11.42 -16.47
C LEU A 398 17.74 -11.04 -15.07
N ARG A 399 16.98 -10.24 -14.31
CA ARG A 399 17.38 -9.71 -12.99
C ARG A 399 18.82 -9.14 -13.02
N LYS A 400 19.70 -9.57 -12.10
CA LYS A 400 21.09 -9.11 -12.01
C LYS A 400 21.96 -9.41 -13.25
N LYS A 401 21.50 -10.24 -14.21
CA LYS A 401 22.19 -10.45 -15.49
C LYS A 401 21.98 -9.30 -16.49
N PHE A 402 20.97 -8.44 -16.28
CA PHE A 402 20.78 -7.22 -17.09
C PHE A 402 21.79 -6.11 -16.74
N ALA A 403 22.38 -6.12 -15.55
CA ALA A 403 23.20 -5.03 -15.02
C ALA A 403 24.29 -4.49 -15.98
N PRO A 404 25.01 -5.31 -16.80
CA PRO A 404 25.98 -4.80 -17.78
C PRO A 404 25.36 -3.93 -18.89
N HIS A 405 24.07 -4.10 -19.18
CA HIS A 405 23.34 -3.33 -20.19
C HIS A 405 22.79 -2.00 -19.65
N ALA A 406 22.55 -1.90 -18.33
CA ALA A 406 21.90 -0.74 -17.72
C ALA A 406 22.56 0.62 -18.08
N PRO A 407 23.89 0.81 -18.00
CA PRO A 407 24.53 2.09 -18.38
C PRO A 407 24.31 2.49 -19.84
N SER A 408 24.01 1.52 -20.72
CA SER A 408 23.70 1.81 -22.12
C SER A 408 22.26 2.25 -22.35
N VAL A 409 21.33 1.95 -21.42
CA VAL A 409 19.88 2.18 -21.56
C VAL A 409 19.40 3.35 -20.70
N VAL A 410 19.87 3.45 -19.45
CA VAL A 410 19.44 4.43 -18.44
C VAL A 410 19.43 5.88 -18.97
N PRO A 411 20.48 6.40 -19.63
CA PRO A 411 20.47 7.75 -20.21
C PRO A 411 19.34 7.97 -21.23
N THR A 412 19.00 6.97 -22.03
CA THR A 412 17.96 7.06 -23.05
C THR A 412 16.55 7.09 -22.45
N ILE A 413 16.34 6.42 -21.32
CA ILE A 413 15.05 6.49 -20.59
C ILE A 413 14.88 7.88 -19.97
N PHE A 414 15.89 8.40 -19.27
CA PHE A 414 15.86 9.77 -18.73
C PHE A 414 15.62 10.81 -19.84
N ASP A 415 16.30 10.69 -20.99
CA ASP A 415 16.12 11.61 -22.13
C ASP A 415 14.76 11.49 -22.84
N LYS A 416 14.00 10.42 -22.59
CA LYS A 416 12.63 10.25 -23.13
C LYS A 416 11.55 10.76 -22.17
N PHE A 417 11.85 11.03 -20.89
CA PHE A 417 10.92 11.70 -19.94
C PHE A 417 10.56 13.16 -20.30
N LYS A 418 11.07 13.69 -21.42
CA LYS A 418 10.48 14.85 -22.09
C LYS A 418 9.04 14.61 -22.56
N GLU A 419 8.66 13.35 -22.78
CA GLU A 419 7.31 12.94 -23.19
C GLU A 419 6.36 12.92 -22.00
N LYS A 420 5.30 13.75 -22.05
CA LYS A 420 4.36 13.92 -20.93
C LYS A 420 3.19 12.94 -20.92
N LYS A 421 2.88 12.32 -22.06
CA LYS A 421 1.65 11.53 -22.21
C LYS A 421 1.75 10.21 -21.42
N PRO A 422 0.79 9.88 -20.52
CA PRO A 422 0.79 8.66 -19.71
C PRO A 422 1.16 7.38 -20.49
N ILE A 423 0.57 7.23 -21.69
CA ILE A 423 0.76 6.09 -22.61
C ILE A 423 2.23 5.73 -22.93
N LEU A 424 3.18 6.66 -22.80
CA LEU A 424 4.63 6.38 -22.89
C LEU A 424 5.37 6.75 -21.60
N ARG A 425 4.97 7.80 -20.87
CA ARG A 425 5.56 8.17 -19.58
C ARG A 425 5.57 7.00 -18.60
N ASP A 426 4.45 6.27 -18.51
CA ASP A 426 4.26 5.24 -17.49
C ASP A 426 5.07 3.96 -17.82
N PRO A 427 5.06 3.44 -19.06
CA PRO A 427 6.02 2.42 -19.49
C PRO A 427 7.51 2.80 -19.30
N LEU A 428 7.88 4.07 -19.43
CA LEU A 428 9.25 4.53 -19.16
C LEU A 428 9.56 4.56 -17.64
N VAL A 429 8.58 4.90 -16.81
CA VAL A 429 8.66 4.83 -15.34
C VAL A 429 8.84 3.39 -14.87
N GLU A 430 7.98 2.47 -15.33
CA GLU A 430 8.11 1.04 -15.04
C GLU A 430 9.47 0.50 -15.52
N CYS A 431 9.91 0.89 -16.71
CA CYS A 431 11.18 0.46 -17.28
C CYS A 431 12.40 0.93 -16.48
N ILE A 432 12.46 2.19 -16.02
CA ILE A 432 13.62 2.67 -15.23
C ILE A 432 13.67 2.03 -13.84
N ASP A 433 12.51 1.77 -13.24
CA ASP A 433 12.41 1.11 -11.93
C ASP A 433 12.86 -0.36 -12.01
N ALA A 434 12.39 -1.09 -13.03
CA ALA A 434 12.84 -2.45 -13.32
C ALA A 434 14.36 -2.51 -13.55
N ILE A 435 14.91 -1.61 -14.38
CA ILE A 435 16.37 -1.54 -14.63
C ILE A 435 17.14 -1.21 -13.34
N SER A 436 16.64 -0.29 -12.51
CA SER A 436 17.24 0.07 -11.22
C SER A 436 17.39 -1.15 -10.30
N ALA A 437 16.35 -1.99 -10.21
CA ALA A 437 16.39 -3.23 -9.44
C ALA A 437 17.48 -4.22 -9.91
N THR A 438 17.93 -4.15 -11.17
CA THR A 438 19.01 -4.99 -11.69
C THR A 438 20.41 -4.53 -11.26
N THR A 439 20.61 -3.25 -10.95
CA THR A 439 21.93 -2.64 -10.71
C THR A 439 22.03 -2.09 -9.27
N THR A 440 22.81 -1.02 -9.05
CA THR A 440 22.78 -0.19 -7.83
C THR A 440 22.61 1.29 -8.19
N LEU A 441 22.06 2.08 -7.26
CA LEU A 441 21.89 3.53 -7.43
C LEU A 441 23.23 4.28 -7.54
N GLU A 442 24.35 3.64 -7.16
CA GLU A 442 25.70 4.16 -7.33
C GLU A 442 26.16 4.06 -8.78
N ALA A 443 25.88 2.95 -9.45
CA ALA A 443 26.19 2.75 -10.86
C ALA A 443 25.35 3.65 -11.80
N MET A 444 24.19 4.13 -11.34
CA MET A 444 23.34 5.10 -12.06
C MET A 444 23.64 6.56 -11.68
N GLY A 445 24.57 6.81 -10.75
CA GLY A 445 24.72 8.12 -10.09
C GLY A 445 25.02 9.27 -11.05
N ASP A 446 25.92 9.06 -12.00
CA ASP A 446 26.33 10.11 -12.95
C ASP A 446 25.24 10.38 -14.00
N ASP A 447 24.53 9.34 -14.47
CA ASP A 447 23.39 9.49 -15.39
C ASP A 447 22.25 10.31 -14.76
N ILE A 448 21.99 10.10 -13.48
CA ILE A 448 20.97 10.84 -12.71
C ILE A 448 21.37 12.31 -12.56
N LEU A 449 22.64 12.61 -12.28
CA LEU A 449 23.12 14.00 -12.20
C LEU A 449 22.94 14.71 -13.56
N VAL A 450 23.33 14.05 -14.65
CA VAL A 450 23.13 14.54 -16.03
C VAL A 450 21.64 14.75 -16.35
N ALA A 451 20.75 13.89 -15.85
CA ALA A 451 19.30 14.03 -16.04
C ALA A 451 18.71 15.21 -15.24
N LEU A 452 19.12 15.40 -13.99
CA LEU A 452 18.70 16.53 -13.13
C LEU A 452 19.19 17.90 -13.64
N GLU A 453 20.28 17.96 -14.40
CA GLU A 453 20.79 19.20 -14.97
C GLU A 453 20.07 19.63 -16.26
N LYS A 454 19.53 18.69 -17.07
CA LYS A 454 18.89 18.96 -18.38
C LYS A 454 17.81 20.05 -18.31
N PRO A 455 17.71 20.95 -19.30
CA PRO A 455 16.83 22.12 -19.24
C PRO A 455 15.33 21.82 -19.33
N ASN A 456 14.92 20.56 -19.61
CA ASN A 456 13.51 20.19 -19.74
C ASN A 456 12.91 19.87 -18.35
N PRO A 457 11.90 20.63 -17.86
CA PRO A 457 11.36 20.42 -16.51
C PRO A 457 10.77 19.02 -16.28
N ASN A 458 10.22 18.38 -17.33
CA ASN A 458 9.58 17.07 -17.20
C ASN A 458 10.62 15.96 -16.99
N VAL A 459 11.80 16.09 -17.61
CA VAL A 459 12.95 15.20 -17.35
C VAL A 459 13.39 15.30 -15.90
N LYS A 460 13.48 16.52 -15.34
CA LYS A 460 13.77 16.72 -13.92
C LYS A 460 12.72 16.05 -13.04
N ILE A 461 11.44 16.43 -13.20
CA ILE A 461 10.32 15.90 -12.41
C ILE A 461 10.27 14.36 -12.42
N GLN A 462 10.47 13.70 -13.57
CA GLN A 462 10.49 12.22 -13.60
C GLN A 462 11.76 11.62 -13.00
N THR A 463 12.90 12.32 -13.04
CA THR A 463 14.14 11.92 -12.37
C THR A 463 14.04 12.11 -10.84
N ASP A 464 13.42 13.19 -10.39
CA ASP A 464 13.11 13.46 -8.97
C ASP A 464 12.14 12.41 -8.43
N LEU A 465 11.09 12.07 -9.19
CA LEU A 465 10.15 10.99 -8.84
C LEU A 465 10.80 9.60 -8.88
N PHE A 466 11.72 9.34 -9.81
CA PHE A 466 12.55 8.13 -9.80
C PHE A 466 13.41 8.05 -8.54
N LEU A 467 14.07 9.15 -8.17
CA LEU A 467 14.88 9.22 -6.94
C LEU A 467 14.03 9.01 -5.69
N TYR A 468 12.81 9.56 -5.62
CA TYR A 468 11.86 9.28 -4.55
C TYR A 468 11.56 7.77 -4.44
N ARG A 469 11.21 7.11 -5.55
CA ARG A 469 10.92 5.67 -5.57
C ARG A 469 12.16 4.83 -5.20
N ALA A 470 13.34 5.18 -5.74
CA ALA A 470 14.59 4.49 -5.44
C ALA A 470 15.03 4.66 -3.98
N PHE A 471 14.92 5.87 -3.41
CA PHE A 471 15.27 6.12 -2.01
C PHE A 471 14.32 5.44 -1.02
N LYS A 472 13.03 5.25 -1.35
CA LYS A 472 12.08 4.46 -0.53
C LYS A 472 12.51 2.98 -0.34
N LEU A 473 13.34 2.45 -1.24
CA LEU A 473 13.88 1.08 -1.15
C LEU A 473 15.22 0.99 -0.38
N LEU A 474 15.73 2.11 0.14
CA LEU A 474 17.04 2.19 0.78
C LEU A 474 16.92 2.63 2.25
N ASN A 475 17.86 2.18 3.08
CA ASN A 475 17.92 2.46 4.51
C ASN A 475 19.29 3.08 4.89
N ALA A 476 19.48 3.45 6.16
CA ALA A 476 20.70 4.13 6.62
C ALA A 476 22.03 3.35 6.41
N GLN A 477 21.96 2.03 6.16
CA GLN A 477 23.09 1.17 5.83
C GLN A 477 23.29 1.04 4.30
N THR A 478 22.21 0.93 3.53
CA THR A 478 22.25 0.76 2.06
C THR A 478 22.24 2.07 1.25
N MET A 479 21.99 3.21 1.90
CA MET A 479 21.97 4.54 1.25
C MET A 479 23.36 4.94 0.71
N PRO A 480 23.52 5.24 -0.60
CA PRO A 480 24.81 5.56 -1.20
C PRO A 480 25.30 6.97 -0.84
N LYS A 481 26.04 7.06 0.26
CA LYS A 481 26.45 8.34 0.89
C LYS A 481 27.32 9.25 0.00
N LYS A 482 27.93 8.73 -1.06
CA LYS A 482 28.64 9.52 -2.09
C LYS A 482 27.63 10.12 -3.08
N THR A 483 26.82 9.29 -3.72
CA THR A 483 25.80 9.70 -4.71
C THR A 483 24.80 10.68 -4.13
N LEU A 484 24.32 10.44 -2.90
CA LEU A 484 23.41 11.35 -2.18
C LEU A 484 24.03 12.75 -1.97
N LYS A 485 25.33 12.84 -1.69
CA LYS A 485 26.03 14.15 -1.53
C LYS A 485 26.13 14.92 -2.84
N SER A 486 26.28 14.23 -3.97
CA SER A 486 26.29 14.88 -5.29
C SER A 486 24.90 15.35 -5.72
N ILE A 487 23.85 14.57 -5.42
CA ILE A 487 22.48 14.82 -5.86
C ILE A 487 21.77 15.88 -5.00
N ALA A 488 21.96 15.88 -3.68
CA ALA A 488 21.20 16.74 -2.76
C ALA A 488 21.21 18.25 -3.10
N PRO A 489 22.33 18.87 -3.57
CA PRO A 489 22.33 20.28 -3.98
C PRO A 489 21.39 20.58 -5.16
N LEU A 490 21.19 19.62 -6.07
CA LEU A 490 20.28 19.78 -7.21
C LEU A 490 18.82 19.68 -6.76
N LEU A 491 18.49 18.73 -5.89
CA LEU A 491 17.14 18.58 -5.32
C LEU A 491 16.70 19.84 -4.55
N ILE A 492 17.59 20.40 -3.71
CA ILE A 492 17.34 21.65 -2.98
C ILE A 492 17.07 22.82 -3.94
N LYS A 493 17.79 22.86 -5.07
CA LYS A 493 17.60 23.90 -6.11
C LYS A 493 16.27 23.76 -6.86
N VAL A 494 15.70 22.56 -6.98
CA VAL A 494 14.35 22.34 -7.55
C VAL A 494 13.28 22.85 -6.58
N ILE A 495 13.39 22.54 -5.28
CA ILE A 495 12.44 23.00 -4.24
C ILE A 495 12.34 24.54 -4.24
N LEU A 496 13.48 25.23 -4.29
CA LEU A 496 13.56 26.71 -4.34
C LEU A 496 13.08 27.35 -5.65
N TYR A 497 12.57 26.56 -6.61
CA TYR A 497 11.95 27.03 -7.86
C TYR A 497 10.43 26.79 -7.92
N PHE A 498 9.87 26.12 -6.90
CA PHE A 498 8.43 25.87 -6.74
C PHE A 498 7.85 26.51 -5.45
N MET A 499 8.67 27.27 -4.72
CA MET A 499 8.30 28.17 -3.62
C MET A 499 8.39 29.63 -4.08
#